data_AF-A0A815X7H1-F1
#
_entry.id   AF-A0A815X7H1-F1
#
_cell.length_a   1.000
_cell.length_b   1.000
_cell.length_c   1.000
_cell.angle_alpha   90.00
_cell.angle_beta   90.00
_cell.angle_gamma   90.00
#
_symmetry.space_group_name_H-M   'P 1'
#
loop_
_entity.id
_entity.type
_entity.pdbx_description
1 polymer ?
#
loop_
_entity_poly.entity_id
_entity_poly.type
_entity_poly.pdbx_seq_one_letter_code
_entity_poly.pdbx_strand_id
1 'polypeptide(L)'
;SNDVYVKGGIEVHDHEPNPDLIAARIVRNKIKERAVQENIPLSMIYEQEISNSSINATTTAILPTCQEIGPTLGKSRAKVVPVLPQTCLFDIPDQFKETLGGNRFLLIDESVVRRERILVFSSDRQLDMLFSSPIVYMDGTFSKSPKHFKQIYILHAVLFDICVPCVFCLLVNKKGATYRHIFTELKEIATKRNKIFAPQTIMSDFETGILPVIKSEFPFAQHHACFFHFTQAIFRQIQQLGMQANYASNDDFRILCRKLMALVLMPKDKVLSGFQEIETKAYESLKRKDYHEH
;
A
#
# COMPACT_ATOMS: atom_id res chain seq x y z
N SER A 1 17.19 63.55 -20.71
CA SER A 1 17.13 62.36 -21.58
C SER A 1 16.71 61.19 -20.73
N ASN A 2 15.86 60.33 -21.30
CA ASN A 2 15.30 59.07 -20.80
C ASN A 2 13.96 59.28 -20.07
N ASP A 3 12.82 59.24 -20.78
CA ASP A 3 12.14 58.07 -21.40
C ASP A 3 11.48 57.17 -20.34
N VAL A 4 10.26 56.66 -20.47
CA VAL A 4 9.04 56.90 -21.26
C VAL A 4 7.96 56.27 -20.36
N TYR A 5 6.84 56.97 -20.14
CA TYR A 5 5.69 56.39 -19.46
C TYR A 5 4.94 55.45 -20.42
N VAL A 6 4.90 54.15 -20.13
CA VAL A 6 3.95 53.23 -20.78
C VAL A 6 2.74 53.07 -19.86
N LYS A 7 1.67 53.81 -20.18
CA LYS A 7 0.32 53.54 -19.69
C LYS A 7 -0.09 52.16 -20.21
N GLY A 8 -0.13 51.16 -19.33
CA GLY A 8 -0.82 49.90 -19.62
C GLY A 8 -2.28 50.20 -19.90
N GLY A 9 -2.71 49.92 -21.13
CA GLY A 9 -4.09 50.13 -21.58
C GLY A 9 -5.07 49.33 -20.73
N ILE A 10 -6.18 49.96 -20.38
CA ILE A 10 -7.39 49.25 -19.97
C ILE A 10 -8.00 48.75 -21.28
N GLU A 11 -7.61 47.55 -21.72
CA GLU A 11 -8.41 46.84 -22.73
C GLU A 11 -9.70 46.39 -22.05
N VAL A 12 -10.79 47.08 -22.37
CA VAL A 12 -12.14 46.63 -22.05
C VAL A 12 -12.43 45.47 -23.00
N HIS A 13 -12.19 44.25 -22.56
CA HIS A 13 -12.65 43.05 -23.27
C HIS A 13 -14.17 42.93 -23.11
N ASP A 14 -14.91 43.58 -24.00
CA ASP A 14 -16.36 43.46 -24.15
C ASP A 14 -16.66 42.31 -25.14
N HIS A 15 -16.50 41.08 -24.65
CA HIS A 15 -16.95 39.88 -25.38
C HIS A 15 -18.11 39.25 -24.61
N GLU A 16 -19.14 38.81 -25.33
CA GLU A 16 -20.24 38.08 -24.72
C GLU A 16 -19.71 36.89 -23.90
N PRO A 17 -20.23 36.67 -22.68
CA PRO A 17 -19.76 35.58 -21.85
C PRO A 17 -19.95 34.24 -22.54
N ASN A 18 -18.85 33.52 -22.82
CA ASN A 18 -18.93 32.21 -23.44
C ASN A 18 -19.71 31.25 -22.49
N PRO A 19 -20.89 30.76 -22.91
CA PRO A 19 -21.76 29.96 -22.05
C PRO A 19 -21.11 28.63 -21.65
N ASP A 20 -20.27 28.04 -22.51
CA ASP A 20 -19.54 26.82 -22.21
C ASP A 20 -18.44 27.06 -21.15
N LEU A 21 -17.76 28.22 -21.18
CA LEU A 21 -16.81 28.60 -20.12
C LEU A 21 -17.51 28.79 -18.77
N ILE A 22 -18.71 29.37 -18.78
CA ILE A 22 -19.53 29.52 -17.57
C ILE A 22 -19.96 28.15 -17.05
N ALA A 23 -20.50 27.29 -17.90
CA ALA A 23 -20.93 25.94 -17.55
C ALA A 23 -19.76 25.12 -16.97
N ALA A 24 -18.59 25.13 -17.63
CA ALA A 24 -17.39 24.46 -17.14
C ALA A 24 -16.94 25.01 -15.78
N ARG A 25 -17.04 26.33 -15.57
CA ARG A 25 -16.72 26.94 -14.27
C ARG A 25 -17.68 26.51 -13.16
N ILE A 26 -18.98 26.41 -13.45
CA ILE A 26 -20.00 25.93 -12.49
C ILE A 26 -19.68 24.50 -12.06
N VAL A 27 -19.47 23.58 -13.02
CA VAL A 27 -19.12 22.18 -12.73
C VAL A 27 -17.83 22.09 -11.92
N ARG A 28 -16.79 22.84 -12.32
CA ARG A 28 -15.52 22.87 -11.59
C ARG A 28 -15.67 23.36 -10.15
N ASN A 29 -16.51 24.35 -9.90
CA ASN A 29 -16.77 24.85 -8.55
C ASN A 29 -17.52 23.82 -7.71
N LYS A 30 -18.55 23.16 -8.25
CA LYS A 30 -19.25 22.06 -7.57
C LYS A 30 -18.31 20.92 -7.18
N ILE A 31 -17.43 20.49 -8.09
CA ILE A 31 -16.41 19.46 -7.80
C ILE A 31 -15.51 19.90 -6.63
N LYS A 32 -15.11 21.18 -6.57
CA LYS A 32 -14.30 21.71 -5.46
C LYS A 32 -15.07 21.76 -4.15
N GLU A 33 -16.34 22.16 -4.17
CA GLU A 33 -17.20 22.18 -2.98
C GLU A 33 -17.39 20.76 -2.42
N ARG A 34 -17.76 19.80 -3.28
CA ARG A 34 -17.87 18.39 -2.91
C ARG A 34 -16.54 17.82 -2.42
N ALA A 35 -15.41 18.19 -3.02
CA ALA A 35 -14.09 17.76 -2.55
C ALA A 35 -13.79 18.19 -1.12
N VAL A 36 -14.39 19.28 -0.64
CA VAL A 36 -14.26 19.75 0.75
C VAL A 36 -15.29 19.07 1.67
N GLN A 37 -16.52 18.86 1.20
CA GLN A 37 -17.63 18.35 2.02
C GLN A 37 -17.65 16.82 2.14
N GLU A 38 -17.17 16.11 1.12
CA GLU A 38 -17.30 14.66 1.03
C GLU A 38 -15.96 13.95 1.23
N ASN A 39 -16.02 12.88 2.02
CA ASN A 39 -14.87 12.02 2.32
C ASN A 39 -14.78 10.80 1.38
N ILE A 40 -15.05 11.00 0.09
CA ILE A 40 -14.95 9.96 -0.95
C ILE A 40 -13.76 10.23 -1.89
N PRO A 41 -13.27 9.25 -2.67
CA PRO A 41 -12.16 9.47 -3.61
C PRO A 41 -12.42 10.66 -4.55
N LEU A 42 -11.41 11.50 -4.78
CA LEU A 42 -11.54 12.69 -5.63
C LEU A 42 -11.94 12.34 -7.07
N SER A 43 -11.48 11.20 -7.57
CA SER A 43 -11.89 10.68 -8.88
C SER A 43 -13.38 10.37 -8.94
N MET A 44 -13.94 9.80 -7.87
CA MET A 44 -15.36 9.48 -7.77
C MET A 44 -16.22 10.76 -7.76
N ILE A 45 -15.80 11.80 -7.03
CA ILE A 45 -16.47 13.12 -7.07
C ILE A 45 -16.47 13.68 -8.49
N TYR A 46 -15.30 13.66 -9.14
CA TYR A 46 -15.14 14.16 -10.50
C TYR A 46 -16.06 13.41 -11.47
N GLU A 47 -15.99 12.08 -11.50
CA GLU A 47 -16.78 11.22 -12.39
C GLU A 47 -18.29 11.39 -12.18
N GLN A 48 -18.73 11.46 -10.92
CA GLN A 48 -20.14 11.68 -10.60
C GLN A 48 -20.62 13.06 -11.04
N GLU A 49 -19.87 14.13 -10.77
CA GLU A 49 -20.29 15.48 -11.19
C GLU A 49 -20.31 15.64 -12.70
N ILE A 50 -19.35 15.07 -13.43
CA ILE A 50 -19.36 15.08 -14.89
C ILE A 50 -20.60 14.35 -15.42
N SER A 51 -20.91 13.18 -14.84
CA SER A 51 -22.08 12.39 -15.23
C SER A 51 -23.40 13.10 -14.91
N ASN A 52 -23.48 13.78 -13.77
CA ASN A 52 -24.69 14.46 -13.30
C ASN A 52 -24.95 15.81 -13.99
N SER A 53 -23.91 16.47 -14.52
CA SER A 53 -24.03 17.83 -15.03
C SER A 53 -24.59 17.94 -16.45
N SER A 54 -24.83 16.81 -17.14
CA SER A 54 -25.40 16.75 -18.51
C SER A 54 -24.83 17.81 -19.47
N ILE A 55 -23.51 18.00 -19.44
CA ILE A 55 -22.79 19.01 -20.23
C ILE A 55 -22.59 18.56 -21.67
N ASN A 56 -22.55 19.52 -22.60
CA ASN A 56 -22.32 19.24 -24.02
C ASN A 56 -20.82 18.91 -24.29
N ALA A 57 -20.52 18.44 -25.51
CA ALA A 57 -19.16 18.07 -25.90
C ALA A 57 -18.16 19.23 -25.83
N THR A 58 -18.59 20.45 -26.17
CA THR A 58 -17.76 21.66 -26.14
C THR A 58 -17.35 22.03 -24.71
N THR A 59 -18.29 22.04 -23.78
CA THR A 59 -18.07 22.25 -22.34
C THR A 59 -17.19 21.14 -21.75
N THR A 60 -17.38 19.89 -22.19
CA THR A 60 -16.56 18.76 -21.76
C THR A 60 -15.11 18.91 -22.17
N ALA A 61 -14.85 19.38 -23.40
CA ALA A 61 -13.50 19.62 -23.90
C ALA A 61 -12.76 20.77 -23.18
N ILE A 62 -13.51 21.70 -22.57
CA ILE A 62 -12.97 22.81 -21.77
C ILE A 62 -12.62 22.35 -20.34
N LEU A 63 -13.27 21.29 -19.84
CA LEU A 63 -13.04 20.82 -18.48
C LEU A 63 -11.68 20.13 -18.36
N PRO A 64 -10.95 20.39 -17.25
CA PRO A 64 -9.70 19.71 -16.99
C PRO A 64 -10.01 18.26 -16.64
N THR A 65 -9.18 17.34 -17.10
CA THR A 65 -9.27 15.93 -16.73
C THR A 65 -9.13 15.73 -15.22
N CYS A 66 -9.58 14.57 -14.72
CA CYS A 66 -9.43 14.20 -13.32
C CYS A 66 -7.97 14.29 -12.83
N GLN A 67 -7.01 13.96 -13.70
CA GLN A 67 -5.58 14.02 -13.37
C GLN A 67 -5.10 15.47 -13.22
N GLU A 68 -5.51 16.36 -14.12
CA GLU A 68 -5.10 17.78 -14.11
C GLU A 68 -5.71 18.53 -12.93
N ILE A 69 -6.98 18.27 -12.59
CA ILE A 69 -7.66 18.96 -11.50
C ILE A 69 -7.31 18.37 -10.12
N GLY A 70 -6.88 17.10 -10.07
CA GLY A 70 -6.60 16.35 -8.85
C GLY A 70 -5.77 17.12 -7.80
N PRO A 71 -4.62 17.72 -8.15
CA PRO A 71 -3.82 18.51 -7.21
C PRO A 71 -4.58 19.70 -6.61
N THR A 72 -5.44 20.35 -7.38
CA THR A 72 -6.27 21.48 -6.91
C THR A 72 -7.34 21.02 -5.95
N LEU A 73 -8.00 19.90 -6.24
CA LEU A 73 -9.00 19.32 -5.35
C LEU A 73 -8.35 18.83 -4.05
N GLY A 74 -7.19 18.18 -4.15
CA GLY A 74 -6.40 17.75 -2.99
C GLY A 74 -6.02 18.92 -2.08
N LYS A 75 -5.54 20.04 -2.65
CA LYS A 75 -5.27 21.28 -1.90
C LYS A 75 -6.52 21.87 -1.25
N SER A 76 -7.68 21.78 -1.91
CA SER A 76 -8.94 22.29 -1.37
C SER A 76 -9.40 21.45 -0.19
N ARG A 77 -9.41 20.12 -0.34
CA ARG A 77 -9.73 19.16 0.72
C ARG A 77 -8.79 19.28 1.92
N ALA A 78 -7.49 19.47 1.69
CA ALA A 78 -6.50 19.60 2.76
C ALA A 78 -6.77 20.77 3.72
N LYS A 79 -7.58 21.77 3.35
CA LYS A 79 -7.96 22.89 4.22
C LYS A 79 -8.92 22.49 5.35
N VAL A 80 -9.67 21.40 5.18
CA VAL A 80 -10.64 20.90 6.17
C VAL A 80 -10.23 19.59 6.80
N VAL A 81 -9.17 18.96 6.30
CA VAL A 81 -8.59 17.77 6.91
C VAL A 81 -7.89 18.18 8.21
N PRO A 82 -8.08 17.45 9.33
CA PRO A 82 -7.39 17.73 10.59
C PRO A 82 -5.87 17.80 10.42
N VAL A 83 -5.25 18.69 11.18
CA VAL A 83 -3.77 18.78 11.23
C VAL A 83 -3.21 17.45 11.68
N LEU A 84 -2.08 17.04 11.09
CA LEU A 84 -1.41 15.81 11.46
C LEU A 84 -1.14 15.80 12.98
N PRO A 85 -1.60 14.78 13.71
CA PRO A 85 -1.47 14.75 15.16
C PRO A 85 0.01 14.73 15.58
N GLN A 86 0.29 15.09 16.84
CA GLN A 86 1.65 15.06 17.39
C GLN A 86 2.05 13.69 17.96
N THR A 87 1.06 12.85 18.27
CA THR A 87 1.29 11.50 18.82
C THR A 87 0.34 10.49 18.14
N CYS A 88 0.49 9.20 18.44
CA CYS A 88 -0.46 8.15 18.04
C CYS A 88 -1.79 8.18 18.83
N LEU A 89 -1.88 8.97 19.91
CA LEU A 89 -3.06 9.12 20.76
C LEU A 89 -3.86 10.35 20.31
N PHE A 90 -4.63 10.19 19.23
CA PHE A 90 -5.48 11.22 18.67
C PHE A 90 -6.90 10.69 18.48
N ASP A 91 -7.89 11.56 18.61
CA ASP A 91 -9.27 11.17 18.33
C ASP A 91 -9.45 10.95 16.82
N ILE A 92 -10.08 9.85 16.46
CA ILE A 92 -10.44 9.55 15.07
C ILE A 92 -11.84 10.13 14.83
N PRO A 93 -12.02 11.08 13.90
CA PRO A 93 -13.34 11.54 13.51
C PRO A 93 -14.21 10.40 12.97
N ASP A 94 -15.52 10.42 13.27
CA ASP A 94 -16.44 9.32 12.96
C ASP A 94 -16.52 9.00 11.46
N GLN A 95 -16.37 10.01 10.60
CA GLN A 95 -16.29 9.85 9.14
C GLN A 95 -15.13 8.95 8.65
N PHE A 96 -14.14 8.65 9.50
CA PHE A 96 -13.03 7.74 9.21
C PHE A 96 -13.17 6.38 9.90
N LYS A 97 -14.19 6.22 10.75
CA LYS A 97 -14.52 4.94 11.42
C LYS A 97 -15.46 4.09 10.60
N GLU A 98 -16.02 4.62 9.52
CA GLU A 98 -17.04 3.99 8.70
C GLU A 98 -16.57 3.78 7.25
N THR A 99 -17.18 2.79 6.60
CA THR A 99 -17.09 2.59 5.15
C THR A 99 -17.89 3.66 4.41
N LEU A 100 -17.70 3.78 3.10
CA LEU A 100 -18.51 4.67 2.25
C LEU A 100 -20.02 4.37 2.31
N GLY A 101 -20.41 3.16 2.72
CA GLY A 101 -21.80 2.77 2.93
C GLY A 101 -22.30 2.99 4.36
N GLY A 102 -21.56 3.70 5.21
CA GLY A 102 -21.95 3.99 6.61
C GLY A 102 -21.81 2.82 7.60
N ASN A 103 -21.23 1.70 7.16
CA ASN A 103 -21.00 0.56 8.06
C ASN A 103 -19.69 0.72 8.84
N ARG A 104 -19.62 0.18 10.05
CA ARG A 104 -18.40 0.12 10.88
C ARG A 104 -17.20 -0.40 10.07
N PHE A 105 -16.11 0.36 10.12
CA PHE A 105 -14.83 0.00 9.52
C PHE A 105 -13.70 -0.06 10.56
N LEU A 106 -13.65 0.89 11.51
CA LEU A 106 -12.74 0.77 12.66
C LEU A 106 -13.21 -0.41 13.54
N LEU A 107 -12.35 -1.41 13.69
CA LEU A 107 -12.62 -2.67 14.38
C LEU A 107 -12.03 -2.66 15.78
N ILE A 108 -10.79 -2.21 15.91
CA ILE A 108 -10.07 -2.17 17.19
C ILE A 108 -9.40 -0.81 17.30
N ASP A 109 -9.52 -0.19 18.46
CA ASP A 109 -8.83 1.03 18.84
C ASP A 109 -8.40 0.91 20.30
N GLU A 110 -7.19 0.41 20.51
CA GLU A 110 -6.73 -0.01 21.83
C GLU A 110 -5.30 0.45 22.12
N SER A 111 -4.98 0.66 23.39
CA SER A 111 -3.61 0.89 23.86
C SER A 111 -3.13 -0.32 24.65
N VAL A 112 -2.33 -1.18 24.02
CA VAL A 112 -1.88 -2.46 24.61
C VAL A 112 -0.89 -2.25 25.76
N VAL A 113 -0.05 -1.23 25.65
CA VAL A 113 0.85 -0.72 26.70
C VAL A 113 0.80 0.80 26.65
N ARG A 114 1.13 1.52 27.74
CA ARG A 114 1.15 2.99 27.77
C ARG A 114 1.76 3.57 26.48
N ARG A 115 0.95 4.26 25.67
CA ARG A 115 1.30 4.91 24.40
C ARG A 115 1.59 3.97 23.21
N GLU A 116 1.33 2.68 23.32
CA GLU A 116 1.40 1.73 22.19
C GLU A 116 -0.01 1.42 21.67
N ARG A 117 -0.54 2.33 20.84
CA ARG A 117 -1.87 2.20 20.23
C ARG A 117 -1.87 1.26 19.04
N ILE A 118 -2.89 0.43 18.93
CA ILE A 118 -3.20 -0.41 17.78
C ILE A 118 -4.53 0.07 17.20
N LEU A 119 -4.54 0.33 15.90
CA LEU A 119 -5.77 0.55 15.15
C LEU A 119 -5.94 -0.59 14.14
N VAL A 120 -7.09 -1.24 14.15
CA VAL A 120 -7.44 -2.26 13.16
C VAL A 120 -8.69 -1.85 12.43
N PHE A 121 -8.66 -1.93 11.11
CA PHE A 121 -9.79 -1.61 10.24
C PHE A 121 -10.18 -2.82 9.41
N SER A 122 -11.46 -3.13 9.41
CA SER A 122 -12.06 -4.15 8.56
C SER A 122 -13.58 -4.01 8.57
N SER A 123 -14.18 -4.12 7.39
CA SER A 123 -15.63 -4.29 7.27
C SER A 123 -16.03 -5.74 7.57
N ASP A 124 -17.29 -5.93 7.92
CA ASP A 124 -17.86 -7.23 8.21
C ASP A 124 -17.72 -8.22 7.04
N ARG A 125 -17.92 -7.75 5.80
CA ARG A 125 -17.71 -8.55 4.58
C ARG A 125 -16.26 -8.98 4.41
N GLN A 126 -15.31 -8.11 4.73
CA GLN A 126 -13.88 -8.44 4.66
C GLN A 126 -13.48 -9.45 5.72
N LEU A 127 -14.00 -9.34 6.94
CA LEU A 127 -13.81 -10.35 7.98
C LEU A 127 -14.35 -11.71 7.53
N ASP A 128 -15.54 -11.72 6.93
CA ASP A 128 -16.13 -12.95 6.40
C ASP A 128 -15.28 -13.59 5.31
N MET A 129 -14.70 -12.78 4.41
CA MET A 129 -13.76 -13.26 3.40
C MET A 129 -12.49 -13.82 4.03
N LEU A 130 -11.89 -13.10 4.99
CA LEU A 130 -10.66 -13.53 5.67
C LEU A 130 -10.85 -14.86 6.40
N PHE A 131 -11.90 -14.98 7.20
CA PHE A 131 -12.13 -16.18 8.03
C PHE A 131 -12.55 -17.40 7.22
N SER A 132 -13.06 -17.21 6.00
CA SER A 132 -13.42 -18.30 5.10
C SER A 132 -12.27 -18.68 4.14
N SER A 133 -11.18 -17.90 4.13
CA SER A 133 -10.08 -18.10 3.19
C SER A 133 -9.15 -19.22 3.65
N PRO A 134 -8.88 -20.25 2.83
CA PRO A 134 -7.91 -21.29 3.16
C PRO A 134 -6.47 -20.75 3.11
N ILE A 135 -6.23 -19.73 2.28
CA ILE A 135 -4.92 -19.11 2.09
C ILE A 135 -5.00 -17.67 2.58
N VAL A 136 -4.08 -17.28 3.47
CA VAL A 136 -3.99 -15.91 3.95
C VAL A 136 -2.59 -15.37 3.69
N TYR A 137 -2.52 -14.22 3.04
CA TYR A 137 -1.26 -13.50 2.86
C TYR A 137 -1.19 -12.38 3.87
N MET A 138 -0.05 -12.26 4.53
CA MET A 138 0.14 -11.25 5.55
C MET A 138 1.39 -10.43 5.26
N ASP A 139 1.23 -9.13 5.07
CA ASP A 139 2.27 -8.25 4.54
C ASP A 139 2.40 -6.97 5.36
N GLY A 140 3.64 -6.58 5.67
CA GLY A 140 3.98 -5.34 6.34
C GLY A 140 4.52 -4.31 5.35
N THR A 141 3.82 -3.20 5.18
CA THR A 141 4.26 -2.08 4.31
C THR A 141 4.77 -0.90 5.13
N PHE A 142 6.03 -0.48 4.87
CA PHE A 142 6.73 0.55 5.66
C PHE A 142 6.74 1.93 4.99
N SER A 143 6.89 1.96 3.66
CA SER A 143 7.03 3.21 2.89
C SER A 143 5.78 4.10 2.90
N LYS A 144 4.65 3.55 3.36
CA LYS A 144 3.34 4.22 3.42
C LYS A 144 2.83 4.40 4.85
N SER A 145 3.63 4.04 5.87
CA SER A 145 3.18 4.12 7.26
C SER A 145 3.01 5.57 7.71
N PRO A 146 1.89 5.95 8.36
CA PRO A 146 1.73 7.27 8.93
C PRO A 146 2.79 7.55 10.00
N LYS A 147 3.15 8.82 10.21
CA LYS A 147 4.28 9.28 11.04
C LYS A 147 4.42 8.60 12.41
N HIS A 148 3.30 8.24 13.05
CA HIS A 148 3.27 7.69 14.41
C HIS A 148 3.23 6.16 14.47
N PHE A 149 3.10 5.50 13.32
CA PHE A 149 3.07 4.06 13.21
C PHE A 149 4.33 3.60 12.49
N LYS A 150 4.90 2.48 12.94
CA LYS A 150 6.10 1.88 12.33
C LYS A 150 5.75 1.11 11.05
N GLN A 151 4.52 0.63 10.93
CA GLN A 151 4.07 -0.13 9.76
C GLN A 151 2.55 -0.11 9.62
N ILE A 152 2.11 -0.33 8.37
CA ILE A 152 0.78 -0.83 8.06
C ILE A 152 0.92 -2.32 7.80
N TYR A 153 0.25 -3.15 8.59
CA TYR A 153 0.24 -4.60 8.42
C TYR A 153 -1.13 -5.04 7.87
N ILE A 154 -1.15 -5.77 6.76
CA ILE A 154 -2.37 -6.08 6.02
C ILE A 154 -2.51 -7.60 5.89
N LEU A 155 -3.68 -8.12 6.26
CA LEU A 155 -4.06 -9.51 6.00
C LEU A 155 -4.97 -9.54 4.78
N HIS A 156 -4.62 -10.40 3.83
CA HIS A 156 -5.34 -10.60 2.59
C HIS A 156 -5.93 -12.01 2.53
N ALA A 157 -7.16 -12.10 2.05
CA ALA A 157 -7.79 -13.34 1.65
C ALA A 157 -7.50 -13.61 0.16
N VAL A 158 -7.51 -14.89 -0.23
CA VAL A 158 -7.49 -15.28 -1.64
C VAL A 158 -8.88 -15.75 -2.02
N LEU A 159 -9.52 -15.05 -2.95
CA LEU A 159 -10.84 -15.39 -3.46
C LEU A 159 -10.78 -15.44 -4.99
N PHE A 160 -11.07 -16.60 -5.59
CA PHE A 160 -10.99 -16.82 -7.04
C PHE A 160 -9.66 -16.33 -7.64
N ASP A 161 -8.54 -16.72 -7.00
CA ASP A 161 -7.17 -16.31 -7.36
C ASP A 161 -6.86 -14.81 -7.26
N ILE A 162 -7.80 -14.01 -6.72
CA ILE A 162 -7.59 -12.59 -6.44
C ILE A 162 -7.22 -12.41 -4.98
N CYS A 163 -6.12 -11.70 -4.76
CA CYS A 163 -5.69 -11.26 -3.43
C CYS A 163 -6.52 -10.03 -3.01
N VAL A 164 -7.32 -10.17 -1.95
CA VAL A 164 -8.21 -9.10 -1.46
C VAL A 164 -7.77 -8.67 -0.06
N PRO A 165 -7.39 -7.40 0.16
CA PRO A 165 -7.04 -6.90 1.48
C PRO A 165 -8.28 -6.84 2.35
N CYS A 166 -8.21 -7.50 3.50
CA CYS A 166 -9.36 -7.70 4.37
C CYS A 166 -9.20 -6.99 5.71
N VAL A 167 -8.02 -7.02 6.31
CA VAL A 167 -7.75 -6.38 7.61
C VAL A 167 -6.53 -5.50 7.48
N PHE A 168 -6.65 -4.24 7.91
CA PHE A 168 -5.58 -3.25 7.89
C PHE A 168 -5.23 -2.86 9.33
N CYS A 169 -3.98 -3.06 9.73
CA CYS A 169 -3.51 -2.79 11.07
C CYS A 169 -2.46 -1.67 11.05
N LEU A 170 -2.68 -0.61 11.80
CA LEU A 170 -1.68 0.42 12.06
C LEU A 170 -0.95 0.11 13.36
N LEU A 171 0.34 -0.22 13.26
CA LEU A 171 1.14 -0.73 14.37
C LEU A 171 2.30 0.20 14.72
N VAL A 172 2.40 0.53 16.01
CA VAL A 172 3.47 1.38 16.58
C VAL A 172 4.81 0.65 16.74
N ASN A 173 4.82 -0.68 16.66
CA ASN A 173 6.03 -1.50 16.77
C ASN A 173 5.90 -2.80 15.96
N LYS A 174 6.96 -3.61 15.97
CA LYS A 174 7.05 -4.92 15.30
C LYS A 174 7.26 -6.07 16.31
N LYS A 175 6.79 -5.88 17.55
CA LYS A 175 7.02 -6.86 18.61
C LYS A 175 6.07 -8.05 18.43
N GLY A 176 6.54 -9.24 18.75
CA GLY A 176 5.73 -10.45 18.68
C GLY A 176 4.44 -10.37 19.53
N ALA A 177 4.50 -9.71 20.69
CA ALA A 177 3.33 -9.49 21.55
C ALA A 177 2.21 -8.71 20.84
N THR A 178 2.55 -7.69 20.04
CA THR A 178 1.61 -6.89 19.27
C THR A 178 0.90 -7.72 18.21
N TYR A 179 1.65 -8.55 17.46
CA TYR A 179 1.05 -9.46 16.49
C TYR A 179 0.16 -10.52 17.15
N ARG A 180 0.60 -11.06 18.29
CA ARG A 180 -0.17 -12.03 19.07
C ARG A 180 -1.51 -11.45 19.51
N HIS A 181 -1.50 -10.22 20.00
CA HIS A 181 -2.73 -9.50 20.38
C HIS A 181 -3.70 -9.43 19.21
N ILE A 182 -3.25 -8.95 18.04
CA ILE A 182 -4.09 -8.85 16.83
C ILE A 182 -4.68 -10.21 16.43
N PHE A 183 -3.86 -11.27 16.41
CA PHE A 183 -4.35 -12.60 16.03
C PHE A 183 -5.34 -13.17 17.05
N THR A 184 -5.15 -12.88 18.33
CA THR A 184 -6.09 -13.26 19.40
C THR A 184 -7.43 -12.56 19.21
N GLU A 185 -7.42 -11.23 19.04
CA GLU A 185 -8.61 -10.43 18.78
C GLU A 185 -9.36 -10.90 17.53
N LEU A 186 -8.65 -11.16 16.42
CA LEU A 186 -9.26 -11.65 15.19
C LEU A 186 -9.91 -13.03 15.36
N LYS A 187 -9.30 -13.93 16.13
CA LYS A 187 -9.89 -15.23 16.46
C LYS A 187 -11.14 -15.08 17.32
N GLU A 188 -11.10 -14.22 18.33
CA GLU A 188 -12.28 -13.94 19.15
C GLU A 188 -13.42 -13.34 18.33
N ILE A 189 -13.12 -12.41 17.43
CA ILE A 189 -14.08 -11.82 16.50
C ILE A 189 -14.65 -12.91 15.57
N ALA A 190 -13.83 -13.82 15.07
CA ALA A 190 -14.31 -14.96 14.29
C ALA A 190 -15.28 -15.83 15.11
N THR A 191 -14.92 -16.15 16.35
CA THR A 191 -15.78 -16.95 17.25
C THR A 191 -17.11 -16.25 17.53
N LYS A 192 -17.11 -14.94 17.82
CA LYS A 192 -18.33 -14.12 18.00
C LYS A 192 -19.22 -14.11 16.76
N ARG A 193 -18.65 -14.40 15.57
CA ARG A 193 -19.36 -14.51 14.29
C ARG A 193 -19.69 -15.96 13.89
N ASN A 194 -19.57 -16.92 14.81
CA ASN A 194 -19.75 -18.35 14.56
C ASN A 194 -18.83 -18.90 13.46
N LYS A 195 -17.62 -18.36 13.36
CA LYS A 195 -16.56 -18.79 12.44
C LYS A 195 -15.30 -19.20 13.20
N ILE A 196 -14.41 -19.90 12.49
CA ILE A 196 -13.10 -20.27 13.00
C ILE A 196 -12.06 -19.64 12.09
N PHE A 197 -11.20 -18.79 12.64
CA PHE A 197 -10.06 -18.26 11.90
C PHE A 197 -8.89 -19.24 11.94
N ALA A 198 -8.91 -20.21 11.04
CA ALA A 198 -7.88 -21.26 10.93
C ALA A 198 -7.50 -21.49 9.45
N PRO A 199 -6.70 -20.57 8.86
CA PRO A 199 -6.22 -20.76 7.49
C PRO A 199 -5.35 -22.01 7.38
N GLN A 200 -5.41 -22.68 6.23
CA GLN A 200 -4.59 -23.86 5.91
C GLN A 200 -3.18 -23.45 5.51
N THR A 201 -3.04 -22.32 4.82
CA THR A 201 -1.77 -21.80 4.33
C THR A 201 -1.63 -20.33 4.71
N ILE A 202 -0.48 -19.98 5.28
CA ILE A 202 -0.11 -18.59 5.56
C ILE A 202 1.15 -18.27 4.78
N MET A 203 1.09 -17.23 3.95
CA MET A 203 2.28 -16.64 3.36
C MET A 203 2.60 -15.32 4.06
N SER A 204 3.81 -15.19 4.58
CA SER A 204 4.28 -13.93 5.17
C SER A 204 5.72 -13.63 4.76
N ASP A 205 6.18 -12.43 5.09
CA ASP A 205 7.61 -12.14 5.12
C ASP A 205 8.33 -12.93 6.24
N PHE A 206 9.67 -12.91 6.18
CA PHE A 206 10.56 -13.54 7.17
C PHE A 206 10.91 -12.60 8.33
N GLU A 207 10.03 -11.66 8.70
CA GLU A 207 10.35 -10.80 9.84
C GLU A 207 10.51 -11.63 11.12
N THR A 208 11.64 -11.45 11.80
CA THR A 208 12.03 -12.23 12.98
C THR A 208 11.01 -12.13 14.11
N GLY A 209 10.29 -11.01 14.20
CA GLY A 209 9.29 -10.78 15.24
C GLY A 209 7.96 -11.51 15.02
N ILE A 210 7.59 -11.83 13.76
CA ILE A 210 6.25 -12.31 13.44
C ILE A 210 6.19 -13.82 13.20
N LEU A 211 7.24 -14.38 12.61
CA LEU A 211 7.26 -15.80 12.26
C LEU A 211 7.03 -16.73 13.47
N PRO A 212 7.67 -16.51 14.65
CA PRO A 212 7.39 -17.33 15.83
C PRO A 212 5.94 -17.19 16.30
N VAL A 213 5.36 -16.00 16.15
CA VAL A 213 3.97 -15.73 16.55
C VAL A 213 3.01 -16.47 15.65
N ILE A 214 3.16 -16.36 14.32
CA ILE A 214 2.33 -17.08 13.35
C ILE A 214 2.38 -18.58 13.62
N LYS A 215 3.57 -19.16 13.83
CA LYS A 215 3.71 -20.59 14.14
C LYS A 215 3.02 -20.98 15.44
N SER A 216 3.04 -20.12 16.45
CA SER A 216 2.35 -20.40 17.72
C SER A 216 0.83 -20.20 17.65
N GLU A 217 0.36 -19.22 16.88
CA GLU A 217 -1.05 -18.88 16.76
C GLU A 217 -1.78 -19.76 15.74
N PHE A 218 -1.09 -20.21 14.70
CA PHE A 218 -1.64 -21.04 13.63
C PHE A 218 -0.79 -22.30 13.45
N PRO A 219 -0.70 -23.18 14.46
CA PRO A 219 0.24 -24.31 14.47
C PRO A 219 -0.03 -25.36 13.38
N PHE A 220 -1.26 -25.41 12.87
CA PHE A 220 -1.67 -26.35 11.82
C PHE A 220 -1.57 -25.76 10.41
N ALA A 221 -1.29 -24.47 10.28
CA ALA A 221 -1.14 -23.83 8.97
C ALA A 221 0.23 -24.15 8.36
N GLN A 222 0.26 -24.45 7.07
CA GLN A 222 1.49 -24.48 6.29
C GLN A 222 2.01 -23.05 6.13
N HIS A 223 3.19 -22.80 6.67
CA HIS A 223 3.83 -21.50 6.54
C HIS A 223 4.76 -21.47 5.32
N HIS A 224 4.51 -20.52 4.43
CA HIS A 224 5.32 -20.26 3.26
C HIS A 224 5.92 -18.86 3.35
N ALA A 225 7.15 -18.75 2.89
CA ALA A 225 7.76 -17.45 2.73
C ALA A 225 7.35 -16.81 1.41
N CYS A 226 7.16 -15.50 1.43
CA CYS A 226 6.90 -14.76 0.20
C CYS A 226 8.16 -14.74 -0.71
N PHE A 227 8.04 -15.31 -1.91
CA PHE A 227 9.10 -15.34 -2.91
C PHE A 227 9.61 -13.93 -3.28
N PHE A 228 8.70 -12.97 -3.40
CA PHE A 228 9.06 -11.56 -3.66
C PHE A 228 9.99 -11.02 -2.57
N HIS A 229 9.66 -11.21 -1.30
CA HIS A 229 10.49 -10.76 -0.19
C HIS A 229 11.83 -11.50 -0.09
N PHE A 230 11.84 -12.80 -0.41
CA PHE A 230 13.06 -13.61 -0.48
C PHE A 230 14.03 -13.09 -1.57
N THR A 231 13.53 -12.91 -2.79
CA THR A 231 14.35 -12.39 -3.90
C THR A 231 14.84 -10.97 -3.64
N GLN A 232 14.00 -10.12 -3.03
CA GLN A 232 14.39 -8.79 -2.62
C GLN A 232 15.46 -8.80 -1.52
N ALA A 233 15.41 -9.76 -0.58
CA ALA A 233 16.45 -9.90 0.45
C ALA A 233 17.80 -10.28 -0.17
N ILE A 234 17.83 -11.20 -1.14
CA ILE A 234 19.04 -11.52 -1.91
C ILE A 234 19.56 -10.27 -2.63
N PHE A 235 18.68 -9.50 -3.29
CA PHE A 235 19.11 -8.29 -4.00
C PHE A 235 19.66 -7.22 -3.04
N ARG A 236 19.06 -7.02 -1.86
CA ARG A 236 19.61 -6.14 -0.82
C ARG A 236 21.01 -6.59 -0.40
N GLN A 237 21.25 -7.90 -0.27
CA GLN A 237 22.58 -8.43 0.05
C GLN A 237 23.58 -8.11 -1.06
N ILE A 238 23.20 -8.26 -2.33
CA ILE A 238 24.04 -7.87 -3.49
C ILE A 238 24.42 -6.39 -3.40
N GLN A 239 23.47 -5.52 -3.05
CA GLN A 239 23.73 -4.08 -2.87
C GLN A 239 24.67 -3.80 -1.69
N GLN A 240 24.47 -4.46 -0.54
CA GLN A 240 25.33 -4.32 0.64
C GLN A 240 26.78 -4.74 0.37
N LEU A 241 26.98 -5.73 -0.50
CA LEU A 241 28.30 -6.17 -0.96
C LEU A 241 28.91 -5.25 -2.04
N GLY A 242 28.25 -4.15 -2.41
CA GLY A 242 28.71 -3.24 -3.46
C GLY A 242 28.60 -3.81 -4.88
N MET A 243 27.92 -4.95 -5.06
CA MET A 243 27.89 -5.71 -6.31
C MET A 243 26.76 -5.28 -7.27
N GLN A 244 26.07 -4.17 -6.98
CA GLN A 244 24.96 -3.68 -7.82
C GLN A 244 25.41 -3.39 -9.26
N ALA A 245 26.55 -2.72 -9.44
CA ALA A 245 27.08 -2.41 -10.77
C ALA A 245 27.41 -3.69 -11.55
N ASN A 246 28.06 -4.66 -10.90
CA ASN A 246 28.37 -5.96 -11.48
C ASN A 246 27.10 -6.74 -11.83
N TYR A 247 26.07 -6.72 -10.98
CA TYR A 247 24.77 -7.31 -11.30
C TYR A 247 24.10 -6.66 -12.52
N ALA A 248 24.32 -5.37 -12.76
CA ALA A 248 23.75 -4.67 -13.91
C ALA A 248 24.53 -4.93 -15.21
N SER A 249 25.85 -5.05 -15.15
CA SER A 249 26.72 -5.12 -16.33
C SER A 249 27.25 -6.51 -16.68
N ASN A 250 27.19 -7.48 -15.76
CA ASN A 250 27.72 -8.83 -15.96
C ASN A 250 26.59 -9.87 -15.97
N ASP A 251 26.33 -10.43 -17.15
CA ASP A 251 25.26 -11.40 -17.38
C ASP A 251 25.45 -12.71 -16.61
N ASP A 252 26.68 -13.24 -16.55
CA ASP A 252 26.98 -14.49 -15.84
C ASP A 252 26.72 -14.34 -14.34
N PHE A 253 27.18 -13.24 -13.75
CA PHE A 253 26.94 -12.93 -12.35
C PHE A 253 25.44 -12.75 -12.06
N ARG A 254 24.74 -12.01 -12.93
CA ARG A 254 23.29 -11.83 -12.83
C ARG A 254 22.53 -13.15 -12.93
N ILE A 255 22.93 -14.05 -13.82
CA ILE A 255 22.36 -15.38 -13.97
C ILE A 255 22.61 -16.22 -12.70
N LEU A 256 23.82 -16.19 -12.14
CA LEU A 256 24.12 -16.88 -10.88
C LEU A 256 23.23 -16.38 -9.73
N CYS A 257 23.10 -15.07 -9.58
CA CYS A 257 22.20 -14.48 -8.57
C CYS A 257 20.73 -14.88 -8.79
N ARG A 258 20.26 -14.92 -10.05
CA ARG A 258 18.89 -15.37 -10.38
C ARG A 258 18.68 -16.85 -10.11
N LYS A 259 19.69 -17.70 -10.34
CA LYS A 259 19.64 -19.12 -9.97
C LYS A 259 19.55 -19.28 -8.46
N LEU A 260 20.33 -18.50 -7.69
CA LEU A 260 20.25 -18.47 -6.23
C LEU A 260 18.83 -18.08 -5.77
N MET A 261 18.24 -17.06 -6.39
CA MET A 261 16.86 -16.65 -6.14
C MET A 261 15.83 -17.75 -6.50
N ALA A 262 16.09 -18.57 -7.52
CA ALA A 262 15.20 -19.63 -7.96
C ALA A 262 15.30 -20.93 -7.15
N LEU A 263 16.33 -21.09 -6.29
CA LEU A 263 16.53 -22.30 -5.49
C LEU A 263 15.30 -22.71 -4.67
N VAL A 264 14.57 -21.73 -4.15
CA VAL A 264 13.38 -21.96 -3.33
C VAL A 264 12.20 -22.56 -4.11
N LEU A 265 12.29 -22.58 -5.45
CA LEU A 265 11.30 -23.20 -6.33
C LEU A 265 11.62 -24.67 -6.65
N MET A 266 12.79 -25.16 -6.24
CA MET A 266 13.18 -26.56 -6.45
C MET A 266 12.47 -27.49 -5.45
N PRO A 267 12.30 -28.77 -5.79
CA PRO A 267 11.94 -29.80 -4.82
C PRO A 267 12.89 -29.77 -3.62
N LYS A 268 12.34 -29.96 -2.41
CA LYS A 268 13.09 -29.80 -1.14
C LYS A 268 14.37 -30.64 -1.09
N ASP A 269 14.34 -31.85 -1.64
CA ASP A 269 15.46 -32.78 -1.73
C ASP A 269 16.56 -32.34 -2.72
N LYS A 270 16.25 -31.43 -3.65
CA LYS A 270 17.18 -30.91 -4.66
C LYS A 270 17.79 -29.55 -4.33
N VAL A 271 17.27 -28.86 -3.31
CA VAL A 271 17.74 -27.51 -2.93
C VAL A 271 19.23 -27.53 -2.59
N LEU A 272 19.70 -28.51 -1.81
CA LEU A 272 21.12 -28.59 -1.41
C LEU A 272 22.03 -28.82 -2.63
N SER A 273 21.69 -29.79 -3.48
CA SER A 273 22.47 -30.07 -4.70
C SER A 273 22.48 -28.87 -5.65
N GLY A 274 21.34 -28.19 -5.81
CA GLY A 274 21.25 -26.98 -6.64
C GLY A 274 22.10 -25.84 -6.08
N PHE A 275 22.12 -25.66 -4.76
CA PHE A 275 22.98 -24.67 -4.12
C PHE A 275 24.46 -24.95 -4.36
N GLN A 276 24.89 -26.21 -4.16
CA GLN A 276 26.27 -26.64 -4.39
C GLN A 276 26.71 -26.43 -5.85
N GLU A 277 25.81 -26.65 -6.82
CA GLU A 277 26.10 -26.40 -8.24
C GLU A 277 26.30 -24.90 -8.52
N ILE A 278 25.47 -24.03 -7.93
CA ILE A 278 25.60 -22.58 -8.05
C ILE A 278 26.91 -22.11 -7.40
N GLU A 279 27.22 -22.62 -6.22
CA GLU A 279 28.46 -22.33 -5.50
C GLU A 279 29.69 -22.71 -6.33
N THR A 280 29.71 -23.92 -6.89
CA THR A 280 30.80 -24.39 -7.76
C THR A 280 31.01 -23.48 -8.96
N LYS A 281 29.91 -23.12 -9.67
CA LYS A 281 29.97 -22.20 -10.81
C LYS A 281 30.43 -20.80 -10.43
N ALA A 282 30.04 -20.32 -9.25
CA ALA A 282 30.52 -19.04 -8.73
C ALA A 282 32.04 -19.08 -8.49
N TYR A 283 32.58 -20.14 -7.88
CA TYR A 283 34.02 -20.31 -7.67
C TYR A 283 34.80 -20.41 -8.99
N GLU A 284 34.28 -21.13 -9.98
CA GLU A 284 34.92 -21.20 -11.31
C GLU A 284 34.97 -19.83 -12.00
N SER A 285 33.92 -19.02 -11.85
CA SER A 285 33.87 -17.67 -12.43
C SER A 285 34.87 -16.71 -11.78
N LEU A 286 35.18 -16.89 -10.49
CA LEU A 286 36.21 -16.14 -9.78
C LEU A 286 37.61 -16.54 -10.27
N LYS A 287 37.89 -17.85 -10.36
CA LYS A 287 39.19 -18.36 -10.85
C LYS A 287 39.52 -17.92 -12.28
N ARG A 288 38.52 -17.77 -13.16
CA ARG A 288 38.77 -17.28 -14.53
C ARG A 288 39.18 -15.80 -14.57
N LYS A 289 38.76 -14.98 -13.59
CA LYS A 289 39.16 -13.56 -13.54
C LYS A 289 40.60 -13.40 -13.09
N ASP A 290 41.04 -14.19 -12.10
CA ASP A 290 42.43 -14.17 -11.63
C ASP A 290 43.43 -14.61 -12.71
N TYR A 291 43.01 -15.45 -13.68
CA TYR A 291 43.86 -15.88 -14.80
C TYR A 291 44.03 -14.84 -15.91
N HIS A 292 43.20 -13.80 -15.96
CA HIS A 292 43.23 -12.76 -16.99
C HIS A 292 43.76 -11.40 -16.49
N GLU A 293 44.13 -11.30 -15.20
CA GLU A 293 44.76 -10.12 -14.60
C GLU A 293 46.30 -10.26 -14.45
N HIS A 294 46.91 -11.19 -15.21
CA HIS A 294 48.38 -11.36 -15.32
C HIS A 294 48.85 -11.25 -16.76
#